data_AF-A0A4S2EMK1-F1
#
_entry.id   AF-A0A4S2EMK1-F1
#
_cell.length_a   1.000
_cell.length_b   1.000
_cell.length_c   1.000
_cell.angle_alpha   90.00
_cell.angle_beta   90.00
_cell.angle_gamma   90.00
#
_symmetry.space_group_name_H-M   'P 1'
#
loop_
_entity.id
_entity.type
_entity.pdbx_description
1 polymer ?
#
loop_
_entity_poly.entity_id
_entity_poly.type
_entity_poly.pdbx_seq_one_letter_code
_entity_poly.pdbx_strand_id
1 'polypeptide(L)'
;MKQTKQEMAEEYLYKKRQFNAQRMELSDQLSCFRRETEQLVAQVMYLTRNDIWDRAQFYRTIEASVAKVEQAATNYTRYLADKEHDATIEYKRQIAHLDALGPLTKRVKLLTMMYVRNELLCNFF
;
A
#
# COMPACT_ATOMS: atom_id res chain seq x y z
N MET A 1 -0.40 -24.79 9.56
CA MET A 1 0.34 -24.79 8.28
C MET A 1 1.35 -23.66 8.32
N LYS A 2 2.63 -23.91 8.02
CA LYS A 2 3.64 -22.84 7.87
C LYS A 2 3.59 -22.38 6.41
N GLN A 3 3.14 -21.14 6.16
CA GLN A 3 3.25 -20.55 4.83
C GLN A 3 4.71 -20.57 4.39
N THR A 4 4.95 -21.03 3.17
CA THR A 4 6.30 -21.09 2.60
C THR A 4 6.74 -19.69 2.16
N LYS A 5 8.06 -19.43 2.18
CA LYS A 5 8.63 -18.13 1.75
C LYS A 5 8.18 -17.72 0.34
N GLN A 6 7.87 -18.71 -0.50
CA GLN A 6 7.39 -18.52 -1.87
C GLN A 6 5.95 -18.00 -1.89
N GLU A 7 5.05 -18.57 -1.08
CA GLU A 7 3.67 -18.08 -0.93
C GLU A 7 3.62 -16.63 -0.42
N MET A 8 4.50 -16.26 0.53
CA MET A 8 4.58 -14.87 1.00
C MET A 8 5.04 -13.92 -0.11
N ALA A 9 6.02 -14.33 -0.94
CA ALA A 9 6.53 -13.50 -2.03
C ALA A 9 5.47 -13.29 -3.11
N GLU A 10 4.69 -14.32 -3.41
CA GLU A 10 3.55 -14.24 -4.33
C GLU A 10 2.45 -13.32 -3.78
N GLU A 11 2.15 -13.40 -2.48
CA GLU A 11 1.17 -12.53 -1.82
C GLU A 11 1.63 -11.06 -1.81
N TYR A 12 2.92 -10.80 -1.57
CA TYR A 12 3.49 -9.46 -1.66
C TYR A 12 3.38 -8.89 -3.09
N LEU A 13 3.75 -9.66 -4.11
CA LEU A 13 3.66 -9.24 -5.51
C LEU A 13 2.20 -9.00 -5.93
N TYR A 14 1.27 -9.81 -5.44
CA TYR A 14 -0.16 -9.62 -5.65
C TYR A 14 -0.65 -8.30 -5.05
N LYS A 15 -0.36 -8.04 -3.76
CA LYS A 15 -0.75 -6.79 -3.09
C LYS A 15 -0.10 -5.56 -3.75
N LYS A 16 1.15 -5.66 -4.17
CA LYS A 16 1.86 -4.59 -4.89
C LYS A 16 1.16 -4.24 -6.21
N ARG A 17 0.69 -5.23 -6.96
CA ARG A 17 -0.09 -5.00 -8.21
C ARG A 17 -1.43 -4.33 -7.91
N GLN A 18 -2.15 -4.77 -6.89
CA GLN A 18 -3.42 -4.14 -6.48
C GLN A 18 -3.22 -2.68 -6.08
N PHE A 19 -2.18 -2.39 -5.29
CA PHE A 19 -1.89 -1.02 -4.86
C PHE A 19 -1.53 -0.10 -6.03
N ASN A 20 -0.78 -0.60 -7.02
CA ASN A 20 -0.50 0.16 -8.23
C ASN A 20 -1.76 0.45 -9.04
N ALA A 21 -2.68 -0.51 -9.15
CA ALA A 21 -3.95 -0.30 -9.85
C ALA A 21 -4.78 0.80 -9.16
N GLN A 22 -4.88 0.75 -7.82
CA GLN A 22 -5.56 1.78 -7.03
C GLN A 22 -4.92 3.17 -7.19
N ARG A 23 -3.58 3.23 -7.26
CA ARG A 23 -2.87 4.50 -7.53
C ARG A 23 -3.17 5.07 -8.90
N MET A 24 -3.25 4.23 -9.95
CA MET A 24 -3.60 4.69 -11.30
C MET A 24 -5.05 5.19 -11.35
N GLU A 25 -5.98 4.46 -10.74
CA GLU A 25 -7.39 4.88 -10.66
C GLU A 25 -7.55 6.23 -9.96
N LEU A 26 -6.88 6.43 -8.82
CA LEU A 26 -6.89 7.72 -8.12
C LEU A 26 -6.27 8.85 -8.95
N SER A 27 -5.22 8.56 -9.71
CA SER A 27 -4.60 9.53 -10.61
C SER A 27 -5.55 9.97 -11.74
N ASP A 28 -6.29 9.02 -12.29
CA ASP A 28 -7.30 9.30 -13.33
C ASP A 28 -8.45 10.11 -12.75
N GLN A 29 -8.96 9.75 -11.57
CA GLN A 29 -10.00 10.50 -10.86
C GLN A 29 -9.56 11.94 -10.57
N LEU A 30 -8.32 12.15 -10.12
CA LEU A 30 -7.77 13.48 -9.87
C LEU A 30 -7.70 14.32 -11.15
N SER A 31 -7.33 13.69 -12.26
CA SER A 31 -7.26 14.33 -13.58
C SER A 31 -8.65 14.75 -14.08
N CYS A 32 -9.66 13.88 -13.90
CA CYS A 32 -11.05 14.19 -14.21
C CYS A 32 -11.58 15.35 -13.34
N PHE A 33 -11.37 15.29 -12.02
CA PHE A 33 -11.79 16.34 -11.10
C PHE A 33 -11.20 17.70 -11.46
N ARG A 34 -9.91 17.74 -11.81
CA ARG A 34 -9.25 18.97 -12.28
C ARG A 34 -9.93 19.53 -13.52
N ARG A 35 -10.21 18.68 -14.52
CA ARG A 35 -10.87 19.09 -15.77
C ARG A 35 -12.28 19.64 -15.53
N GLU A 36 -13.06 18.98 -14.68
CA GLU A 36 -14.40 19.43 -14.29
C GLU A 36 -14.34 20.78 -13.57
N THR A 37 -13.36 20.96 -12.69
CA THR A 37 -13.15 22.23 -11.98
C THR A 37 -12.78 23.36 -12.95
N GLU A 38 -11.90 23.11 -13.92
CA GLU A 38 -11.54 24.08 -14.96
C GLU A 38 -12.78 24.48 -15.81
N GLN A 39 -13.62 23.51 -16.16
CA GLN A 39 -14.88 23.78 -16.88
C GLN A 39 -15.87 24.59 -16.05
N LEU A 40 -16.01 24.28 -14.76
CA LEU A 40 -16.88 25.02 -13.86
C LEU A 40 -16.41 26.46 -13.69
N VAL A 41 -15.11 26.69 -13.53
CA VAL A 41 -14.52 28.03 -13.48
C VAL A 41 -14.81 28.80 -14.78
N ALA A 42 -14.66 28.16 -15.94
CA ALA A 42 -14.98 28.79 -17.22
C ALA A 42 -16.48 29.15 -17.35
N GLN A 43 -17.38 28.28 -16.88
CA GLN A 43 -18.83 28.55 -16.87
C GLN A 43 -19.18 29.71 -15.94
N VAL A 44 -18.63 29.73 -14.73
CA VAL A 44 -18.82 30.85 -13.79
C VAL A 44 -18.34 32.14 -14.42
N MET A 45 -17.14 32.17 -15.00
CA MET A 45 -16.57 33.34 -15.68
C MET A 45 -17.42 33.83 -16.86
N TYR A 46 -18.04 32.91 -17.61
CA TYR A 46 -18.94 33.26 -18.70
C TYR A 46 -20.25 33.87 -18.19
N LEU A 47 -20.85 33.29 -17.15
CA LEU A 47 -22.11 33.75 -16.57
C LEU A 47 -21.96 35.08 -15.82
N THR A 48 -20.83 35.30 -15.15
CA THR A 48 -20.54 36.53 -14.39
C THR A 48 -19.87 37.63 -15.22
N ARG A 49 -19.74 37.43 -16.54
CA ARG A 49 -19.00 38.33 -17.45
C ARG A 49 -19.50 39.77 -17.44
N ASN A 50 -20.77 39.99 -17.10
CA ASN A 50 -21.41 41.31 -17.03
C ASN A 50 -21.85 41.71 -15.60
N ASP A 51 -21.58 40.88 -14.59
CA ASP A 51 -21.88 41.18 -13.19
C ASP A 51 -20.73 41.95 -12.54
N ILE A 52 -21.05 42.86 -11.62
CA ILE A 52 -20.05 43.54 -10.77
C ILE A 52 -19.64 42.56 -9.67
N TRP A 53 -18.88 41.53 -10.03
CA TRP A 53 -18.35 40.56 -9.07
C TRP A 53 -16.92 40.92 -8.68
N ASP A 54 -16.60 40.81 -7.39
CA ASP A 54 -15.25 41.05 -6.88
C ASP A 54 -14.33 39.91 -7.32
N ARG A 55 -13.71 40.08 -8.50
CA ARG A 55 -12.70 39.18 -9.06
C ARG A 55 -11.62 38.82 -8.03
N ALA A 56 -11.23 39.76 -7.16
CA ALA A 56 -10.20 39.47 -6.16
C ALA A 56 -10.69 38.49 -5.09
N GLN A 57 -11.96 38.59 -4.68
CA GLN A 57 -12.55 37.62 -3.75
C GLN A 57 -12.64 36.21 -4.37
N PHE A 58 -13.01 36.11 -5.65
CA PHE A 58 -13.05 34.82 -6.34
C PHE A 58 -11.67 34.17 -6.48
N TYR A 59 -10.67 34.90 -7.00
CA TYR A 59 -9.33 34.34 -7.15
C TYR A 59 -8.73 33.92 -5.80
N ARG A 60 -8.94 34.70 -4.73
CA ARG A 60 -8.57 34.31 -3.36
C ARG A 60 -9.24 32.99 -2.92
N THR A 61 -10.51 32.79 -3.30
CA THR A 61 -11.26 31.56 -2.96
C THR A 61 -10.74 30.35 -3.74
N ILE A 62 -10.38 30.56 -5.01
CA ILE A 62 -9.74 29.53 -5.85
C ILE A 62 -8.36 29.18 -5.29
N GLU A 63 -7.51 30.15 -4.98
CA GLU A 63 -6.19 29.93 -4.38
C GLU A 63 -6.27 29.17 -3.06
N ALA A 64 -7.21 29.54 -2.19
CA ALA A 64 -7.43 28.81 -0.93
C ALA A 64 -7.90 27.36 -1.16
N SER A 65 -8.68 27.12 -2.22
CA SER A 65 -9.12 25.77 -2.61
C SER A 65 -7.97 24.95 -3.16
N VAL A 66 -7.12 25.54 -4.02
CA VAL A 66 -5.91 24.90 -4.55
C VAL A 66 -4.96 24.51 -3.41
N ALA A 67 -4.71 25.41 -2.46
CA ALA A 67 -3.86 25.12 -1.31
C ALA A 67 -4.37 23.95 -0.46
N LYS A 68 -5.70 23.83 -0.29
CA LYS A 68 -6.31 22.67 0.40
C LYS A 68 -6.10 21.36 -0.37
N VAL A 69 -6.22 21.39 -1.69
CA VAL A 69 -5.99 20.22 -2.56
C VAL A 69 -4.52 19.80 -2.50
N GLU A 70 -3.58 20.74 -2.57
CA GLU A 70 -2.14 20.45 -2.47
C GLU A 70 -1.77 19.90 -1.09
N GLN A 71 -2.35 20.43 -0.02
CA GLN A 71 -2.17 19.92 1.33
C GLN A 71 -2.72 18.50 1.48
N ALA A 72 -3.91 18.23 0.91
CA ALA A 72 -4.49 16.90 0.90
C ALA A 72 -3.61 15.90 0.13
N ALA A 73 -3.12 16.28 -1.06
CA ALA A 73 -2.20 15.46 -1.86
C ALA A 73 -0.90 15.15 -1.10
N THR A 74 -0.35 16.14 -0.38
CA THR A 74 0.85 15.97 0.45
C THR A 74 0.60 15.00 1.60
N ASN A 75 -0.51 15.16 2.32
CA ASN A 75 -0.90 14.27 3.41
C ASN A 75 -1.11 12.83 2.91
N TYR A 76 -1.73 12.68 1.74
CA TYR A 76 -1.97 11.38 1.13
C TYR A 76 -0.65 10.71 0.72
N THR A 77 0.27 11.47 0.13
CA THR A 77 1.60 10.96 -0.24
C THR A 77 2.36 10.46 1.00
N ARG A 78 2.30 11.21 2.10
CA ARG A 78 2.90 10.79 3.38
C ARG A 78 2.25 9.51 3.90
N TYR A 79 0.92 9.43 3.91
CA TYR A 79 0.19 8.24 4.34
C TYR A 79 0.60 6.98 3.55
N LEU A 80 0.73 7.09 2.22
CA LEU A 80 1.16 5.96 1.39
C LEU A 80 2.60 5.53 1.71
N ALA A 81 3.50 6.48 1.95
CA ALA A 81 4.88 6.20 2.34
C ALA A 81 4.96 5.49 3.70
N ASP A 82 4.19 5.95 4.68
CA ASP A 82 4.11 5.33 6.02
C ASP A 82 3.58 3.89 5.92
N LYS A 83 2.52 3.67 5.11
CA LYS A 83 1.97 2.33 4.88
C LYS A 83 2.95 1.40 4.17
N GLU A 84 3.71 1.91 3.21
CA GLU A 84 4.76 1.13 2.54
C GLU A 84 5.89 0.77 3.52
N HIS A 85 6.27 1.69 4.39
CA HIS A 85 7.28 1.46 5.43
C HIS A 85 6.83 0.39 6.43
N ASP A 86 5.61 0.50 6.96
CA ASP A 86 5.04 -0.48 7.89
C ASP A 86 4.96 -1.88 7.28
N ALA A 87 4.47 -1.97 6.03
CA ALA A 87 4.40 -3.23 5.30
C ALA A 87 5.79 -3.85 5.10
N THR A 88 6.81 -3.01 4.84
CA THR A 88 8.19 -3.45 4.67
C THR A 88 8.78 -3.98 5.97
N ILE A 89 8.54 -3.31 7.11
CA ILE A 89 9.00 -3.78 8.42
C ILE A 89 8.35 -5.12 8.77
N GLU A 90 7.04 -5.24 8.58
CA GLU A 90 6.30 -6.44 8.90
C GLU A 90 6.79 -7.63 8.06
N TYR A 91 7.00 -7.41 6.76
CA TYR A 91 7.53 -8.44 5.87
C TYR A 91 8.94 -8.91 6.28
N LYS A 92 9.83 -7.97 6.69
CA LYS A 92 11.16 -8.31 7.22
C LYS A 92 11.08 -9.13 8.50
N ARG A 93 10.15 -8.81 9.41
CA ARG A 93 9.93 -9.58 10.66
C ARG A 93 9.48 -11.00 10.37
N GLN A 94 8.54 -11.18 9.43
CA GLN A 94 8.03 -12.50 9.05
C GLN A 94 9.13 -13.37 8.42
N ILE A 95 9.99 -12.80 7.57
CA ILE A 95 11.18 -13.50 7.04
C ILE A 95 12.12 -13.93 8.16
N ALA A 96 12.46 -13.02 9.08
CA ALA A 96 13.36 -13.32 10.19
C ALA A 96 12.81 -14.42 11.11
N HIS A 97 11.50 -14.42 11.36
CA HIS A 97 10.81 -15.45 12.13
C HIS A 97 10.85 -16.82 11.43
N LEU A 98 10.69 -16.86 10.09
CA LEU A 98 10.84 -18.10 9.32
C LEU A 98 12.29 -18.60 9.31
N ASP A 99 13.28 -17.72 9.25
CA ASP A 99 14.71 -18.10 9.31
C ASP A 99 15.11 -18.64 10.69
N ALA A 100 14.57 -18.08 11.77
CA ALA A 100 14.75 -18.59 13.12
C ALA A 100 14.11 -19.99 13.34
N LEU A 101 13.04 -20.30 12.60
CA LEU A 101 12.39 -21.62 12.62
C LEU A 101 13.06 -22.67 11.71
N GLY A 102 13.93 -22.26 10.79
CA GLY A 102 14.73 -23.12 9.93
C GLY A 102 15.66 -24.11 10.67
N PRO A 103 16.43 -23.69 11.70
CA PRO A 103 17.27 -24.61 12.47
C PRO A 103 16.44 -25.54 13.37
N LEU A 104 15.30 -25.09 13.91
CA LEU A 104 14.40 -25.91 14.72
C LEU A 104 13.72 -27.00 13.90
N THR A 105 13.32 -26.71 12.66
CA THR A 105 12.72 -27.72 11.77
C THR A 105 13.72 -28.76 11.28
N LYS A 106 15.00 -28.39 11.09
CA LYS A 106 16.09 -29.36 10.84
C LYS A 106 16.39 -30.23 12.05
N ARG A 107 16.42 -29.65 13.27
CA ARG A 107 16.61 -30.38 14.53
C ARG A 107 15.46 -31.34 14.84
N VAL A 108 14.21 -30.90 14.63
CA VAL A 108 13.03 -31.77 14.80
C VAL A 108 13.05 -32.92 13.79
N LYS A 109 13.35 -32.67 12.50
CA LYS A 109 13.53 -33.77 11.51
C LYS A 109 14.64 -34.75 11.90
N LEU A 110 15.78 -34.26 12.42
CA LEU A 110 16.88 -35.10 12.90
C LEU A 110 16.47 -35.93 14.13
N LEU A 111 15.75 -35.32 15.08
CA LEU A 111 15.24 -36.01 16.27
C LEU A 111 14.17 -37.04 15.92
N THR A 112 13.25 -36.74 15.01
CA THR A 112 12.23 -37.69 14.54
C THR A 112 12.87 -38.84 13.76
N MET A 113 13.87 -38.58 12.90
CA MET A 113 14.63 -39.64 12.24
C MET A 113 15.43 -40.50 13.23
N MET A 114 16.02 -39.92 14.28
CA MET A 114 16.71 -40.69 15.32
C MET A 114 15.74 -41.52 16.18
N TYR A 115 14.55 -41.00 16.49
CA TYR A 115 13.54 -41.71 17.28
C TYR A 115 12.97 -42.92 16.50
N VAL A 116 12.63 -42.73 15.22
CA VAL A 116 12.16 -43.82 14.34
C VAL A 116 13.25 -44.88 14.12
N ARG A 117 14.53 -44.48 14.06
CA ARG A 117 15.64 -45.42 13.93
C ARG A 117 15.89 -46.22 15.21
N ASN A 118 15.60 -45.66 16.39
CA ASN A 118 15.68 -46.37 17.67
C ASN A 118 14.49 -47.34 17.88
N GLU A 119 13.28 -46.97 17.48
CA GLU A 119 12.12 -47.88 17.56
C GLU A 119 12.24 -49.10 16.63
N LEU A 120 12.93 -48.96 15.49
CA LEU A 120 13.22 -50.08 14.59
C LEU A 120 14.33 -51.01 15.11
N LEU A 121 15.23 -50.52 15.99
CA LEU A 121 16.28 -51.33 16.61
C LEU A 121 15.79 -52.05 17.88
N CYS A 122 14.81 -51.50 18.61
CA CYS A 122 14.23 -52.13 19.79
C CYS A 122 13.22 -53.26 19.49
N ASN A 123 12.77 -53.43 18.24
CA ASN A 123 11.89 -54.53 17.83
C ASN A 123 12.65 -55.72 17.20
N PHE A 124 13.99 -55.70 17.25
CA PHE A 124 14.86 -56.75 16.68
C PHE A 124 15.75 -57.46 17.72
N PHE A 125 15.49 -57.28 19.02
CA PHE A 125 16.06 -58.06 20.13
C PHE A 125 14.96 -58.59 21.03
#